data_AF-R5NZC9-F1
#
_entry.id   AF-R5NZC9-F1
#
_cell.length_a   1.000
_cell.length_b   1.000
_cell.length_c   1.000
_cell.angle_alpha   90.00
_cell.angle_beta   90.00
_cell.angle_gamma   90.00
#
_symmetry.space_group_name_H-M   'P 1'
#
loop_
_entity.id
_entity.type
_entity.pdbx_description
1 polymer ?
#
loop_
_entity_poly.entity_id
_entity_poly.type
_entity_poly.pdbx_seq_one_letter_code
_entity_poly.pdbx_strand_id
1 'polypeptide(L)'
;MNKKTLMLYYPYGVRVVAGPYYKESFRVVDLKEKTYIVVSCWEEKKPIEIDYGSRLYQPALYPFAALTLPMWVNGKEIIPLELLCKIVFEDANILSSGSTSGWFRDSLHTYFINNGCCPFSRDLMNRIYYILQALHFDISNSIRQREAKNILKLGYNPYVIDRIVLP
;
A
#
# COMPACT_ATOMS: atom_id res chain seq x y z
N MET A 1 13.43 -3.03 7.11
CA MET A 1 12.99 -3.30 5.71
C MET A 1 14.20 -3.71 4.90
N ASN A 2 14.03 -4.17 3.65
CA ASN A 2 15.13 -4.36 2.70
C ASN A 2 14.68 -3.97 1.28
N LYS A 3 15.62 -4.01 0.33
CA LYS A 3 15.35 -3.73 -1.09
C LYS A 3 14.20 -4.55 -1.64
N LYS A 4 14.19 -5.87 -1.41
CA LYS A 4 13.17 -6.79 -1.93
C LYS A 4 11.76 -6.42 -1.45
N THR A 5 11.61 -6.05 -0.19
CA THR A 5 10.32 -5.63 0.37
C THR A 5 9.89 -4.27 -0.18
N LEU A 6 10.80 -3.29 -0.26
CA LEU A 6 10.45 -1.97 -0.79
C LEU A 6 10.16 -1.98 -2.30
N MET A 7 10.82 -2.88 -3.04
CA MET A 7 10.56 -3.12 -4.46
C MET A 7 9.13 -3.55 -4.76
N LEU A 8 8.41 -4.15 -3.80
CA LEU A 8 6.99 -4.48 -3.98
C LEU A 8 6.14 -3.24 -4.23
N TYR A 9 6.57 -2.09 -3.71
CA TYR A 9 5.83 -0.83 -3.74
C TYR A 9 6.44 0.18 -4.73
N TYR A 10 7.59 -0.13 -5.34
CA TYR A 10 8.23 0.68 -6.35
C TYR A 10 7.84 0.15 -7.75
N PRO A 11 7.52 1.01 -8.74
CA PRO A 11 7.65 2.46 -8.77
C PRO A 11 6.37 3.23 -8.38
N TYR A 12 5.44 2.64 -7.62
CA TYR A 12 4.11 3.21 -7.34
C TYR A 12 4.11 4.48 -6.46
N GLY A 13 5.26 5.10 -6.21
CA GLY A 13 5.35 6.36 -5.47
C GLY A 13 5.27 6.22 -3.96
N VAL A 14 5.74 5.09 -3.42
CA VAL A 14 5.74 4.79 -1.99
C VAL A 14 6.29 5.95 -1.16
N ARG A 15 5.54 6.31 -0.12
CA ARG A 15 5.85 7.43 0.78
C ARG A 15 6.70 6.97 1.94
N VAL A 16 7.66 7.81 2.31
CA VAL A 16 8.51 7.66 3.49
C VAL A 16 8.25 8.84 4.40
N VAL A 17 8.01 8.56 5.67
CA VAL A 17 7.78 9.60 6.69
C VAL A 17 8.96 9.62 7.64
N ALA A 18 9.42 10.83 7.98
CA ALA A 18 10.43 11.01 9.01
C ALA A 18 9.77 11.45 10.33
N GLY A 19 10.06 10.71 11.40
CA GLY A 19 9.50 11.00 12.72
C GLY A 19 7.96 10.91 12.78
N PRO A 20 7.34 11.42 13.86
CA PRO A 20 5.89 11.33 14.09
C PRO A 20 5.07 12.47 13.47
N TYR A 21 5.68 13.46 12.80
CA TYR A 21 5.00 14.69 12.36
C TYR A 21 4.91 14.85 10.83
N TYR A 22 3.96 15.67 10.38
CA TYR A 22 3.59 15.89 8.98
C TYR A 22 4.66 16.51 8.07
N LYS A 23 5.62 17.25 8.64
CA LYS A 23 6.49 18.15 7.87
C LYS A 23 7.56 17.45 7.01
N GLU A 24 7.69 16.13 7.11
CA GLU A 24 8.78 15.39 6.47
C GLU A 24 8.26 14.11 5.80
N SER A 25 7.40 14.31 4.78
CA SER A 25 6.99 13.24 3.85
C SER A 25 7.84 13.28 2.58
N PHE A 26 8.35 12.12 2.18
CA PHE A 26 9.22 11.94 1.03
C PHE A 26 8.66 10.87 0.08
N ARG A 27 9.05 10.95 -1.19
CA ARG A 27 8.79 9.94 -2.21
C ARG A 27 10.07 9.17 -2.51
N VAL A 28 10.00 7.84 -2.54
CA VAL A 28 11.12 7.01 -3.02
C VAL A 28 11.29 7.22 -4.53
N VAL A 29 12.52 7.49 -4.96
CA VAL A 29 12.86 7.74 -6.37
C VAL A 29 13.86 6.73 -6.93
N ASP A 30 14.70 6.13 -6.09
CA ASP A 30 15.70 5.13 -6.51
C ASP A 30 15.98 4.10 -5.40
N LEU A 31 16.36 2.88 -5.79
CA LEU A 31 16.61 1.73 -4.92
C LEU A 31 18.02 1.17 -5.13
N LYS A 32 18.91 1.40 -4.18
CA LYS A 32 20.27 0.85 -4.17
C LYS A 32 20.30 -0.49 -3.43
N GLU A 33 21.47 -1.10 -3.32
CA GLU A 33 21.62 -2.40 -2.67
C GLU A 33 21.35 -2.35 -1.16
N LYS A 34 21.90 -1.33 -0.47
CA LYS A 34 21.83 -1.17 0.99
C LYS A 34 20.99 0.02 1.44
N THR A 35 20.68 0.91 0.51
CA THR A 35 20.01 2.19 0.77
C THR A 35 18.96 2.47 -0.29
N TYR A 36 18.15 3.50 -0.08
CA TYR A 36 17.21 4.02 -1.05
C TYR A 36 17.27 5.56 -1.05
N ILE A 37 16.91 6.16 -2.18
CA ILE A 37 16.91 7.62 -2.33
C ILE A 37 15.48 8.12 -2.26
N VAL A 38 15.27 9.20 -1.50
CA VAL A 38 13.99 9.89 -1.41
C VAL A 38 14.11 11.38 -1.71
N VAL A 39 13.00 11.97 -2.17
CA VAL A 39 12.86 13.42 -2.38
C VAL A 39 11.66 13.95 -1.59
N SER A 40 11.81 15.15 -1.02
CA SER A 40 10.75 15.83 -0.26
C SER A 40 9.53 16.11 -1.15
N CYS A 41 8.32 15.97 -0.60
CA CYS A 41 7.07 16.27 -1.32
C CYS A 41 6.60 17.72 -1.18
N TRP A 42 7.26 18.52 -0.33
CA TRP A 42 6.82 19.88 0.04
C TRP A 42 7.64 20.99 -0.63
N GLU A 43 8.91 20.72 -0.89
CA GLU A 43 9.89 21.66 -1.47
C GLU A 43 10.92 20.84 -2.24
N GLU A 44 11.48 21.39 -3.33
CA GLU A 44 12.62 20.81 -4.06
C GLU A 44 13.87 20.81 -3.18
N LYS A 45 13.94 19.83 -2.27
CA LYS A 45 15.11 19.54 -1.45
C LYS A 45 16.00 18.55 -2.19
N LYS A 46 17.30 18.62 -1.89
CA LYS A 46 18.27 17.64 -2.37
C LYS A 46 17.81 16.22 -2.03
N PRO A 47 18.03 15.24 -2.92
CA PRO A 47 17.75 13.84 -2.61
C PRO A 47 18.48 13.40 -1.34
N ILE A 48 17.80 12.60 -0.52
CA ILE A 48 18.35 12.04 0.72
C ILE A 48 18.51 10.54 0.52
N GLU A 49 19.69 10.02 0.88
CA GLU A 49 19.97 8.60 0.88
C GLU A 49 19.75 8.01 2.27
N ILE A 50 18.96 6.94 2.36
CA ILE A 50 18.49 6.35 3.61
C ILE A 50 18.79 4.86 3.65
N ASP A 51 19.32 4.39 4.77
CA ASP A 51 19.50 2.97 5.05
C ASP A 51 18.16 2.25 5.26
N TYR A 52 18.00 1.04 4.72
CA TYR A 52 16.76 0.25 4.84
C TYR A 52 16.39 -0.13 6.30
N GLY A 53 17.36 -0.11 7.22
CA GLY A 53 17.19 -0.33 8.65
C GLY A 53 16.89 0.94 9.46
N SER A 54 16.82 2.11 8.82
CA SER A 54 16.53 3.37 9.51
C SER A 54 15.18 3.31 10.25
N ARG A 55 15.22 3.66 11.55
CA ARG A 55 14.00 3.84 12.37
C ARG A 55 13.44 5.26 12.28
N LEU A 56 14.26 6.20 11.82
CA LEU A 56 13.88 7.60 11.67
C LEU A 56 13.00 7.79 10.44
N TYR A 57 13.34 7.12 9.35
CA TYR A 57 12.67 7.21 8.06
C TYR A 57 12.06 5.87 7.72
N GLN A 58 10.73 5.80 7.71
CA GLN A 58 10.01 4.56 7.48
C GLN A 58 8.94 4.75 6.40
N PRO A 59 8.75 3.79 5.50
CA PRO A 59 7.62 3.81 4.59
C PRO A 59 6.29 3.87 5.31
N ALA A 60 5.32 4.58 4.75
CA ALA A 60 3.96 4.66 5.27
C ALA A 60 3.05 3.76 4.43
N LEU A 61 2.46 2.73 5.04
CA LEU A 61 1.61 1.77 4.36
C LEU A 61 0.20 1.75 4.97
N TYR A 62 -0.79 1.43 4.14
CA TYR A 62 -2.16 1.21 4.58
C TYR A 62 -2.25 -0.15 5.25
N PRO A 63 -2.74 -0.25 6.50
CA PRO A 63 -3.02 -1.55 7.09
C PRO A 63 -4.17 -2.21 6.34
N PHE A 64 -4.25 -3.54 6.39
CA PHE A 64 -5.35 -4.29 5.77
C PHE A 64 -6.76 -3.83 6.20
N ALA A 65 -6.88 -3.35 7.45
CA ALA A 65 -8.12 -2.77 7.97
C ALA A 65 -8.62 -1.54 7.18
N ALA A 66 -7.76 -0.87 6.40
CA ALA A 66 -8.14 0.26 5.56
C ALA A 66 -8.86 -0.15 4.27
N LEU A 67 -8.98 -1.45 3.94
CA LEU A 67 -9.66 -1.92 2.72
C LEU A 67 -11.11 -1.45 2.63
N THR A 68 -11.78 -1.30 3.77
CA THR A 68 -13.18 -0.87 3.87
C THR A 68 -13.33 0.63 4.00
N LEU A 69 -12.23 1.38 4.08
CA LEU A 69 -12.26 2.83 4.27
C LEU A 69 -12.19 3.53 2.90
N PRO A 70 -12.91 4.65 2.73
CA PRO A 70 -12.75 5.49 1.55
C PRO A 70 -11.32 6.01 1.43
N MET A 71 -10.81 6.01 0.21
CA MET A 71 -9.49 6.51 -0.16
C MET A 71 -9.60 7.40 -1.39
N TRP A 72 -8.85 8.50 -1.40
CA TRP A 72 -8.76 9.38 -2.56
C TRP A 72 -7.62 8.94 -3.47
N VAL A 73 -7.96 8.56 -4.69
CA VAL A 73 -7.03 8.11 -5.73
C VAL A 73 -7.35 8.88 -7.02
N ASN A 74 -6.38 9.62 -7.54
CA ASN A 74 -6.52 10.39 -8.79
C ASN A 74 -7.72 11.36 -8.81
N GLY A 75 -8.04 11.96 -7.66
CA GLY A 75 -9.19 12.87 -7.54
C GLY A 75 -10.55 12.17 -7.55
N LYS A 76 -10.58 10.84 -7.37
CA LYS A 76 -11.80 10.06 -7.15
C LYS A 76 -11.73 9.39 -5.79
N GLU A 77 -12.84 9.40 -5.07
CA GLU A 77 -13.00 8.55 -3.90
C GLU A 77 -13.29 7.12 -4.34
N ILE A 78 -12.56 6.16 -3.77
CA ILE A 78 -12.78 4.73 -3.98
C ILE A 78 -12.84 4.02 -2.63
N ILE A 79 -13.57 2.91 -2.56
CA ILE A 79 -13.44 1.94 -1.47
C ILE A 79 -12.66 0.75 -2.04
N PRO A 80 -11.40 0.50 -1.60
CA PRO A 80 -10.56 -0.54 -2.18
C PRO A 80 -11.21 -1.93 -2.21
N LEU A 81 -11.95 -2.29 -1.16
CA LEU A 81 -12.66 -3.57 -1.12
C LEU A 81 -13.73 -3.68 -2.21
N GLU A 82 -14.46 -2.61 -2.52
CA GLU A 82 -15.46 -2.61 -3.59
C GLU A 82 -14.81 -2.71 -4.97
N LEU A 83 -13.70 -2.01 -5.19
CA LEU A 83 -12.90 -2.10 -6.40
C LEU A 83 -12.43 -3.55 -6.64
N LEU A 84 -11.86 -4.18 -5.61
CA LEU A 84 -11.39 -5.57 -5.70
C LEU A 84 -12.54 -6.55 -5.90
N CYS A 85 -13.67 -6.37 -5.20
CA CYS A 85 -14.87 -7.17 -5.40
C CYS A 85 -15.35 -7.11 -6.86
N LYS A 86 -15.40 -5.91 -7.45
CA LYS A 86 -15.83 -5.74 -8.85
C LYS A 86 -14.96 -6.57 -9.81
N ILE A 87 -13.65 -6.55 -9.61
CA ILE A 87 -12.70 -7.33 -10.43
C ILE A 87 -12.94 -8.83 -10.30
N VAL A 88 -13.19 -9.31 -9.08
CA VAL A 88 -13.47 -10.73 -8.81
C VAL A 88 -14.78 -11.16 -9.46
N PHE A 89 -15.82 -10.32 -9.36
CA PHE A 89 -17.13 -10.62 -9.95
C PHE A 89 -17.08 -10.61 -11.48
N GLU A 90 -16.33 -9.68 -12.09
CA GLU A 90 -16.05 -9.66 -13.53
C GLU A 90 -15.31 -10.92 -13.99
N ASP A 91 -14.27 -11.33 -13.25
CA ASP A 91 -13.45 -12.52 -13.59
C ASP A 91 -14.27 -13.83 -13.47
N ALA A 92 -15.17 -13.90 -12.49
CA ALA A 92 -15.98 -15.08 -12.23
C ALA A 92 -17.29 -15.14 -13.03
N ASN A 93 -17.60 -14.14 -13.88
CA ASN A 93 -18.91 -13.99 -14.54
C ASN A 93 -20.11 -14.04 -13.58
N ILE A 94 -19.93 -13.63 -12.33
CA ILE A 94 -20.99 -13.65 -11.32
C ILE A 94 -21.74 -12.32 -11.40
N LEU A 95 -23.01 -12.37 -11.78
CA LEU A 95 -23.91 -11.21 -11.72
C LEU A 95 -23.99 -10.73 -10.26
N SER A 96 -23.63 -9.46 -10.02
CA SER A 96 -23.58 -8.88 -8.68
C SER A 96 -24.99 -8.78 -8.07
N SER A 97 -25.45 -9.83 -7.40
CA SER A 97 -26.53 -9.69 -6.41
C SER A 97 -25.90 -9.11 -5.16
N GLY A 98 -26.31 -7.90 -4.79
CA GLY A 98 -25.80 -7.17 -3.63
C GLY A 98 -25.66 -8.07 -2.39
N SER A 99 -24.65 -7.76 -1.58
CA SER A 99 -24.21 -8.47 -0.39
C SER A 99 -23.32 -9.70 -0.66
N THR A 100 -22.01 -9.50 -0.54
CA THR A 100 -21.15 -10.29 0.38
C THR A 100 -19.66 -9.94 0.17
N SER A 101 -19.26 -8.70 0.39
CA SER A 101 -17.82 -8.34 0.45
C SER A 101 -17.09 -8.92 1.68
N GLY A 102 -17.84 -9.42 2.67
CA GLY A 102 -17.33 -9.99 3.92
C GLY A 102 -16.46 -11.23 3.72
N TRP A 103 -16.98 -12.27 3.04
CA TRP A 103 -16.20 -13.50 2.80
C TRP A 103 -14.95 -13.22 1.96
N PHE A 104 -15.05 -12.28 1.01
CA PHE A 104 -13.92 -11.88 0.17
C PHE A 104 -12.83 -11.20 1.01
N ARG A 105 -13.22 -10.22 1.85
CA ARG A 105 -12.31 -9.56 2.79
C ARG A 105 -11.64 -10.57 3.72
N ASP A 106 -12.41 -11.49 4.29
CA ASP A 106 -11.89 -12.47 5.26
C ASP A 106 -10.95 -13.49 4.58
N SER A 107 -11.21 -13.84 3.31
CA SER A 107 -10.30 -14.64 2.48
C SER A 107 -8.99 -13.92 2.23
N LEU A 108 -9.03 -12.63 1.87
CA LEU A 108 -7.82 -11.82 1.69
C LEU A 108 -7.04 -11.68 2.99
N HIS A 109 -7.71 -11.40 4.11
CA HIS A 109 -7.06 -11.29 5.42
C HIS A 109 -6.38 -12.61 5.79
N THR A 110 -7.05 -13.74 5.55
CA THR A 110 -6.49 -15.07 5.81
C THR A 110 -5.22 -15.31 4.98
N TYR A 111 -5.25 -14.97 3.69
CA TYR A 111 -4.11 -15.14 2.80
C TYR A 111 -2.91 -14.24 3.18
N PHE A 112 -3.13 -12.93 3.33
CA PHE A 112 -2.05 -11.95 3.51
C PHE A 112 -1.54 -11.82 4.95
N ILE A 113 -2.42 -12.01 5.94
CA ILE A 113 -2.09 -11.76 7.35
C ILE A 113 -1.89 -13.07 8.11
N ASN A 114 -2.72 -14.08 7.83
CA ASN A 114 -2.68 -15.35 8.55
C ASN A 114 -1.90 -16.46 7.82
N ASN A 115 -1.34 -16.18 6.64
CA ASN A 115 -0.64 -17.15 5.79
C ASN A 115 -1.48 -18.40 5.45
N GLY A 116 -2.79 -18.26 5.32
CA GLY A 116 -3.69 -19.35 4.95
C GLY A 116 -3.81 -19.57 3.45
N CYS A 117 -4.56 -20.60 3.05
CA CYS A 117 -4.79 -20.93 1.65
C CYS A 117 -5.59 -19.84 0.93
N CYS A 118 -5.24 -19.59 -0.33
CA CYS A 118 -5.99 -18.70 -1.20
C CYS A 118 -7.11 -19.46 -1.94
N PRO A 119 -8.37 -19.00 -1.92
CA PRO A 119 -9.44 -19.62 -2.70
C PRO A 119 -9.47 -19.16 -4.17
N PHE A 120 -8.60 -18.21 -4.56
CA PHE A 120 -8.62 -17.59 -5.89
C PHE A 120 -7.55 -18.19 -6.82
N SER A 121 -7.80 -18.09 -8.13
CA SER A 121 -6.81 -18.46 -9.15
C SER A 121 -5.55 -17.62 -9.02
N ARG A 122 -4.43 -18.14 -9.52
CA ARG A 122 -3.15 -17.41 -9.53
C ARG A 122 -3.27 -16.07 -10.27
N ASP A 123 -4.00 -16.05 -11.38
CA ASP A 123 -4.14 -14.85 -12.21
C ASP A 123 -4.98 -13.78 -11.51
N LEU A 124 -6.09 -14.17 -10.90
CA LEU A 124 -6.90 -13.25 -10.09
C LEU A 124 -6.10 -12.71 -8.90
N MET A 125 -5.31 -13.57 -8.22
CA MET A 125 -4.45 -13.12 -7.14
C MET A 125 -3.36 -12.16 -7.59
N ASN A 126 -2.76 -12.37 -8.75
CA ASN A 126 -1.78 -11.43 -9.30
C ASN A 126 -2.40 -10.05 -9.52
N ARG A 127 -3.64 -9.98 -10.03
CA ARG A 127 -4.38 -8.71 -10.21
C ARG A 127 -4.68 -8.04 -8.87
N ILE A 128 -5.17 -8.79 -7.88
CA ILE A 128 -5.42 -8.28 -6.53
C ILE A 128 -4.12 -7.76 -5.91
N TYR A 129 -3.04 -8.53 -6.00
CA TYR A 129 -1.73 -8.20 -5.46
C TYR A 129 -1.21 -6.88 -6.04
N TYR A 130 -1.29 -6.73 -7.36
CA TYR A 130 -0.89 -5.53 -8.06
C TYR A 130 -1.64 -4.28 -7.53
N ILE A 131 -2.97 -4.38 -7.36
CA ILE A 131 -3.77 -3.25 -6.90
C ILE A 131 -3.41 -2.88 -5.46
N LEU A 132 -3.27 -3.87 -4.58
CA LEU A 132 -2.86 -3.65 -3.20
C LEU A 132 -1.47 -2.99 -3.12
N GLN A 133 -0.53 -3.39 -3.98
CA GLN A 133 0.80 -2.77 -4.07
C GLN A 133 0.72 -1.32 -4.54
N ALA A 134 -0.03 -1.04 -5.60
CA ALA A 134 -0.21 0.30 -6.14
C ALA A 134 -0.90 1.25 -5.14
N LEU A 135 -1.81 0.72 -4.33
CA LEU A 135 -2.47 1.42 -3.24
C LEU A 135 -1.64 1.43 -1.93
N HIS A 136 -0.43 0.87 -1.92
CA HIS A 136 0.47 0.81 -0.76
C HIS A 136 -0.12 0.11 0.48
N PHE A 137 -0.89 -0.95 0.30
CA PHE A 137 -1.33 -1.81 1.39
C PHE A 137 -0.21 -2.69 1.93
N ASP A 138 -0.16 -2.88 3.25
CA ASP A 138 0.80 -3.77 3.90
C ASP A 138 0.44 -5.24 3.66
N ILE A 139 0.93 -5.78 2.56
CA ILE A 139 0.79 -7.19 2.16
C ILE A 139 2.00 -8.05 2.59
N SER A 140 3.01 -7.44 3.21
CA SER A 140 4.26 -8.07 3.63
C SER A 140 4.47 -8.08 5.16
N ASN A 141 3.44 -7.68 5.94
CA ASN A 141 3.49 -7.54 7.39
C ASN A 141 4.58 -6.57 7.91
N SER A 142 4.96 -5.59 7.09
CA SER A 142 6.01 -4.61 7.41
C SER A 142 5.61 -3.66 8.53
N ILE A 143 4.31 -3.36 8.71
CA ILE A 143 3.81 -2.59 9.86
C ILE A 143 3.98 -3.40 11.15
N ARG A 144 3.60 -4.69 11.14
CA ARG A 144 3.73 -5.57 12.31
C ARG A 144 5.19 -5.73 12.74
N GLN A 145 6.10 -5.81 11.77
CA GLN A 145 7.55 -5.90 11.99
C GLN A 145 8.20 -4.56 12.37
N ARG A 146 7.41 -3.47 12.49
CA ARG A 146 7.89 -2.11 12.79
C ARG A 146 8.86 -1.57 11.75
N GLU A 147 8.74 -2.03 10.51
CA GLU A 147 9.53 -1.56 9.38
C GLU A 147 8.81 -0.46 8.59
N ALA A 148 7.48 -0.40 8.69
CA ALA A 148 6.64 0.63 8.09
C ALA A 148 5.73 1.28 9.15
N LYS A 149 5.31 2.53 8.90
CA LYS A 149 4.27 3.20 9.69
C LYS A 149 2.89 2.83 9.17
N ASN A 150 1.97 2.64 10.12
CA ASN A 150 0.54 2.54 9.83
C ASN A 150 -0.02 3.95 9.57
N ILE A 151 -0.51 4.19 8.36
CA ILE A 151 -1.07 5.49 7.97
C ILE A 151 -2.22 5.93 8.89
N LEU A 152 -3.08 5.00 9.33
CA LEU A 152 -4.21 5.31 10.21
C LEU A 152 -3.77 5.83 11.59
N LYS A 153 -2.49 5.69 11.95
CA LYS A 153 -1.91 6.17 13.22
C LYS A 153 -1.09 7.44 13.08
N LEU A 154 -0.89 7.96 11.85
CA LEU A 154 -0.05 9.13 11.62
C LEU A 154 -0.77 10.45 11.94
N GLY A 155 -2.11 10.43 12.09
CA GLY A 155 -2.89 11.66 12.27
C GLY A 155 -2.99 12.53 11.01
N TYR A 156 -2.41 12.07 9.90
CA TYR A 156 -2.49 12.68 8.57
C TYR A 156 -2.34 11.60 7.48
N ASN A 157 -2.74 11.92 6.25
CA ASN A 157 -2.54 11.04 5.10
C ASN A 157 -1.33 11.52 4.27
N PRO A 158 -0.20 10.77 4.22
CA PRO A 158 0.98 11.15 3.44
C PRO A 158 0.78 11.10 1.91
N TYR A 159 -0.36 10.59 1.45
CA TYR A 159 -0.72 10.46 0.04
C TYR A 159 -1.55 11.63 -0.50
N VAL A 160 -1.86 12.65 0.30
CA VAL A 160 -2.71 13.80 -0.09
C VAL A 160 -2.16 14.58 -1.30
N ILE A 161 -0.85 14.54 -1.53
CA ILE A 161 -0.15 15.43 -2.48
C ILE A 161 -0.04 14.83 -3.90
N ASP A 162 -0.16 13.51 -4.09
CA ASP A 162 -0.02 12.90 -5.42
C ASP A 162 -1.24 12.07 -5.84
N ARG A 163 -1.43 12.03 -7.15
CA ARG A 163 -2.26 11.08 -7.90
C ARG A 163 -1.65 9.68 -7.78
N ILE A 164 -2.25 8.78 -6.99
CA ILE A 164 -1.86 7.35 -6.96
C ILE A 164 -2.06 6.76 -8.36
N VAL A 165 -0.98 6.43 -9.05
CA VAL A 165 -1.05 5.83 -10.39
C VAL A 165 -1.59 4.41 -10.26
N LEU A 166 -2.89 4.25 -10.51
CA LEU A 166 -3.47 2.96 -10.87
C LEU A 166 -3.27 2.78 -12.38
N PRO A 167 -2.91 1.58 -12.87
CA PRO A 167 -2.92 1.27 -14.29
C PRO A 167 -4.34 1.27 -14.85
#